data_AF-A0A3S5GXZ9-F1
#
_entry.id   AF-A0A3S5GXZ9-F1
#
_cell.length_a   1.000
_cell.length_b   1.000
_cell.length_c   1.000
_cell.angle_alpha   90.00
_cell.angle_beta   90.00
_cell.angle_gamma   90.00
#
_symmetry.space_group_name_H-M   'P 1'
#
loop_
_entity.id
_entity.type
_entity.pdbx_description
1 polymer ?
#
loop_
_entity_poly.entity_id
_entity_poly.type
_entity_poly.pdbx_seq_one_letter_code
_entity_poly.pdbx_strand_id
1 'polypeptide(L)'
;MSPRRKSSRTTATDRKTRAGRRRPGPVVAGRPALKARAPRAAAQGVIALALKGIWGAARVGKPYLATYKRRFFKSGSLLTMTDAAMGLAALGLRHTRLLAEVQKTLAGGPSLDRSAPLGGYLGKLLDLLQSAIELDIEHPEAGVHFQREFGAATCVRLTAGLPLGSPFRFERAEDVPEELAMTLAVNNECDFLDAGVTLPVMLACLPWVARAAPEQLYLPRDFIKATRESWTPEHTCRLLRAHRDHYGRPAAQKAKGPTRNGPCPCGSAKKYKRCCGESAGE
;
A
#
# COMPACT_ATOMS: atom_id res chain seq x y z
N MET A 1 61.03 -13.59 -17.70
CA MET A 1 61.54 -13.07 -16.41
C MET A 1 60.35 -12.72 -15.54
N SER A 2 60.01 -13.59 -14.58
CA SER A 2 58.86 -13.42 -13.67
C SER A 2 59.32 -12.79 -12.35
N PRO A 3 58.64 -11.77 -11.81
CA PRO A 3 58.94 -11.29 -10.48
C PRO A 3 58.17 -12.07 -9.40
N ARG A 4 58.92 -12.42 -8.36
CA ARG A 4 58.55 -13.19 -7.17
C ARG A 4 57.58 -12.44 -6.25
N ARG A 5 56.69 -13.23 -5.63
CA ARG A 5 55.86 -12.93 -4.46
C ARG A 5 56.66 -12.33 -3.29
N LYS A 6 56.05 -11.39 -2.56
CA LYS A 6 56.32 -11.16 -1.13
C LYS A 6 55.02 -11.35 -0.34
N SER A 7 55.04 -12.39 0.51
CA SER A 7 54.01 -12.76 1.46
C SER A 7 54.28 -12.02 2.77
N SER A 8 53.36 -11.16 3.19
CA SER A 8 53.40 -10.48 4.50
C SER A 8 52.69 -11.34 5.54
N ARG A 9 53.49 -11.84 6.48
CA ARG A 9 53.10 -12.62 7.66
C ARG A 9 52.53 -11.66 8.71
N THR A 10 51.22 -11.70 8.97
CA THR A 10 50.59 -10.95 10.06
C THR A 10 50.60 -11.79 11.33
N THR A 11 51.17 -11.21 12.39
CA THR A 11 51.34 -11.79 13.72
C THR A 11 50.01 -11.89 14.47
N ALA A 12 49.66 -13.10 14.88
CA ALA A 12 48.57 -13.37 15.81
C ALA A 12 48.95 -12.86 17.20
N THR A 13 48.20 -11.88 17.70
CA THR A 13 48.29 -11.41 19.09
C THR A 13 47.26 -12.14 19.94
N ASP A 14 47.81 -12.87 20.90
CA ASP A 14 47.16 -13.69 21.91
C ASP A 14 46.32 -12.81 22.87
N ARG A 15 44.98 -12.94 22.81
CA ARG A 15 44.05 -12.16 23.64
C ARG A 15 43.51 -13.04 24.75
N LYS A 16 44.25 -13.06 25.86
CA LYS A 16 43.88 -13.70 27.14
C LYS A 16 42.46 -13.34 27.58
N THR A 17 41.72 -14.40 27.89
CA THR A 17 40.40 -14.47 28.50
C THR A 17 40.37 -13.79 29.87
N ARG A 18 39.62 -12.69 29.99
CA ARG A 18 39.24 -12.08 31.27
C ARG A 18 37.77 -12.39 31.54
N ALA A 19 37.53 -13.46 32.32
CA ALA A 19 36.21 -13.82 32.82
C ALA A 19 35.75 -12.80 33.87
N GLY A 20 35.14 -11.71 33.40
CA GLY A 20 34.49 -10.72 34.25
C GLY A 20 33.12 -11.20 34.69
N ARG A 21 32.93 -11.35 36.01
CA ARG A 21 31.61 -11.53 36.64
C ARG A 21 30.67 -10.43 36.19
N ARG A 22 29.69 -10.78 35.35
CA ARG A 22 28.59 -9.87 34.96
C ARG A 22 27.70 -9.66 36.17
N ARG A 23 27.61 -8.42 36.66
CA ARG A 23 26.56 -8.01 37.60
C ARG A 23 25.20 -8.15 36.88
N PRO A 24 24.16 -8.69 37.54
CA PRO A 24 22.81 -8.68 36.97
C PRO A 24 22.41 -7.21 36.77
N GLY A 25 22.19 -6.84 35.50
CA GLY A 25 21.68 -5.52 35.15
C GLY A 25 20.27 -5.33 35.70
N PRO A 26 19.82 -4.07 35.89
CA PRO A 26 18.48 -3.78 36.37
C PRO A 26 17.46 -4.41 35.43
N VAL A 27 16.50 -5.15 36.01
CA VAL A 27 15.33 -5.67 35.32
C VAL A 27 14.56 -4.46 34.79
N VAL A 28 14.72 -4.17 33.51
CA VAL A 28 13.96 -3.11 32.83
C VAL A 28 12.50 -3.53 32.86
N ALA A 29 11.72 -2.88 33.71
CA ALA A 29 10.27 -3.04 33.78
C ALA A 29 9.70 -2.93 32.36
N GLY A 30 8.95 -3.97 31.96
CA GLY A 30 8.50 -4.16 30.58
C GLY A 30 7.83 -2.90 30.04
N ARG A 31 8.41 -2.33 28.97
CA ARG A 31 7.74 -1.28 28.20
C ARG A 31 6.36 -1.80 27.81
N PRO A 32 5.27 -1.04 28.04
CA PRO A 32 3.95 -1.45 27.61
C PRO A 32 4.03 -1.77 26.12
N ALA A 33 3.59 -2.99 25.75
CA ALA A 33 3.61 -3.45 24.38
C ALA A 33 2.93 -2.37 23.52
N LEU A 34 3.73 -1.71 22.67
CA LEU A 34 3.23 -0.70 21.75
C LEU A 34 2.07 -1.37 21.01
N LYS A 35 0.83 -0.92 21.25
CA LYS A 35 -0.33 -1.42 20.51
C LYS A 35 -0.05 -1.12 19.05
N ALA A 36 0.39 -2.13 18.31
CA ALA A 36 0.83 -1.98 16.93
C ALA A 36 -0.33 -1.43 16.11
N ARG A 37 -0.29 -0.14 15.83
CA ARG A 37 -1.21 0.48 14.87
C ARG A 37 -0.67 0.08 13.51
N ALA A 38 -1.40 -0.80 12.82
CA ALA A 38 -1.04 -1.15 11.46
C ALA A 38 -0.96 0.13 10.59
N PRO A 39 -0.03 0.19 9.63
CA PRO A 39 0.25 1.38 8.82
C PRO A 39 -1.03 1.96 8.21
N ARG A 40 -1.07 3.29 8.05
CA ARG A 40 -2.13 3.99 7.30
C ARG A 40 -1.67 4.34 5.88
N ALA A 41 -0.68 3.64 5.35
CA ALA A 41 -0.07 4.00 4.07
C ALA A 41 -1.08 3.87 2.90
N ALA A 42 -1.92 2.84 2.93
CA ALA A 42 -3.02 2.67 1.97
C ALA A 42 -4.10 3.75 2.09
N ALA A 43 -4.23 4.45 3.22
CA ALA A 43 -5.21 5.52 3.37
C ALA A 43 -4.92 6.73 2.47
N GLN A 44 -3.74 6.79 1.85
CA GLN A 44 -3.36 7.85 0.92
C GLN A 44 -3.77 7.57 -0.53
N GLY A 45 -4.34 6.39 -0.85
CA GLY A 45 -4.76 6.06 -2.22
C GLY A 45 -3.63 5.87 -3.23
N VAL A 46 -2.36 6.14 -2.87
CA VAL A 46 -1.22 6.00 -3.79
C VAL A 46 -0.64 4.59 -3.73
N ILE A 47 -0.49 3.95 -4.90
CA ILE A 47 0.06 2.59 -5.04
C ILE A 47 1.40 2.46 -4.31
N ALA A 48 2.36 3.35 -4.61
CA ALA A 48 3.70 3.28 -4.06
C ALA A 48 3.74 3.29 -2.54
N LEU A 49 2.85 4.06 -1.90
CA LEU A 49 2.78 4.17 -0.46
C LEU A 49 2.04 2.97 0.15
N ALA A 50 0.95 2.54 -0.48
CA ALA A 50 0.21 1.34 -0.07
C ALA A 50 1.13 0.10 -0.08
N LEU A 51 1.84 -0.15 -1.18
CA LEU A 51 2.73 -1.31 -1.32
C LEU A 51 3.87 -1.28 -0.30
N LYS A 52 4.46 -0.11 0.00
CA LYS A 52 5.48 0.03 1.07
C LYS A 52 4.90 -0.26 2.46
N GLY A 53 3.67 0.19 2.73
CA GLY A 53 2.97 -0.15 3.97
C GLY A 53 2.70 -1.64 4.11
N ILE A 54 2.26 -2.28 3.02
CA ILE A 54 2.00 -3.72 2.94
C ILE A 54 3.29 -4.52 3.12
N TRP A 55 4.39 -4.12 2.45
CA TRP A 55 5.71 -4.70 2.66
C TRP A 55 6.12 -4.62 4.13
N GLY A 56 5.92 -3.47 4.79
CA GLY A 56 6.25 -3.29 6.20
C GLY A 56 5.47 -4.26 7.09
N ALA A 57 4.19 -4.44 6.83
CA ALA A 57 3.37 -5.42 7.53
C ALA A 57 3.84 -6.86 7.30
N ALA A 58 4.10 -7.23 6.05
CA ALA A 58 4.63 -8.53 5.68
C ALA A 58 5.98 -8.79 6.37
N ARG A 59 6.89 -7.81 6.40
CA ARG A 59 8.21 -7.91 7.03
C ARG A 59 8.14 -8.23 8.53
N VAL A 60 7.17 -7.64 9.24
CA VAL A 60 6.92 -7.92 10.66
C VAL A 60 6.39 -9.34 10.89
N GLY A 61 5.51 -9.83 10.00
CA GLY A 61 5.02 -11.20 10.04
C GLY A 61 3.92 -11.46 11.08
N LYS A 62 4.00 -12.61 11.76
CA LYS A 62 2.96 -13.13 12.68
C LYS A 62 2.39 -12.10 13.69
N PRO A 63 3.19 -11.20 14.31
CA PRO A 63 2.64 -10.21 15.24
C PRO A 63 1.54 -9.30 14.65
N TYR A 64 1.50 -9.14 13.32
CA TYR A 64 0.48 -8.32 12.65
C TYR A 64 -0.74 -9.10 12.19
N LEU A 65 -0.69 -10.44 12.17
CA LEU A 65 -1.78 -11.28 11.66
C LEU A 65 -3.11 -11.01 12.37
N ALA A 66 -3.14 -11.05 13.70
CA ALA A 66 -4.35 -10.80 14.47
C ALA A 66 -4.94 -9.39 14.25
N THR A 67 -4.06 -8.39 14.09
CA THR A 67 -4.46 -7.01 13.80
C THR A 67 -5.10 -6.89 12.42
N TYR A 68 -4.49 -7.50 11.42
CA TYR A 68 -5.00 -7.50 10.04
C TYR A 68 -6.30 -8.29 9.90
N LYS A 69 -6.43 -9.48 10.51
CA LYS A 69 -7.70 -10.24 10.59
C LYS A 69 -8.81 -9.39 11.20
N ARG A 70 -8.55 -8.75 12.34
CA ARG A 70 -9.53 -7.89 13.01
C ARG A 70 -9.95 -6.72 12.13
N ARG A 71 -9.00 -6.04 11.49
CA ARG A 71 -9.29 -4.93 10.56
C ARG A 71 -10.12 -5.41 9.39
N PHE A 72 -9.78 -6.56 8.82
CA PHE A 72 -10.48 -7.14 7.69
C PHE A 72 -11.97 -7.36 8.00
N PHE A 73 -12.28 -8.05 9.11
CA PHE A 73 -13.66 -8.33 9.52
C PHE A 73 -14.43 -7.12 10.09
N LYS A 74 -13.73 -6.11 10.64
CA LYS A 74 -14.36 -4.92 11.23
C LYS A 74 -14.28 -3.68 10.33
N SER A 75 -13.87 -3.84 9.08
CA SER A 75 -13.68 -2.71 8.18
C SER A 75 -15.04 -2.10 7.81
N GLY A 76 -15.20 -0.80 8.03
CA GLY A 76 -16.38 -0.03 7.61
C GLY A 76 -16.14 0.84 6.38
N SER A 77 -15.01 0.66 5.69
CA SER A 77 -14.63 1.43 4.51
C SER A 77 -13.84 0.58 3.52
N LEU A 78 -13.92 0.96 2.25
CA LEU A 78 -13.25 0.26 1.17
C LEU A 78 -11.73 0.19 1.41
N LEU A 79 -11.06 1.33 1.60
CA LEU A 79 -9.61 1.35 1.79
C LEU A 79 -9.14 0.53 2.99
N THR A 80 -9.90 0.52 4.09
CA THR A 80 -9.52 -0.27 5.25
C THR A 80 -9.63 -1.77 4.95
N MET A 81 -10.64 -2.18 4.19
CA MET A 81 -10.78 -3.57 3.77
C MET A 81 -9.70 -3.96 2.76
N THR A 82 -9.43 -3.13 1.75
CA THR A 82 -8.39 -3.36 0.74
C THR A 82 -7.00 -3.43 1.40
N ASP A 83 -6.65 -2.48 2.27
CA ASP A 83 -5.40 -2.51 3.06
C ASP A 83 -5.30 -3.80 3.86
N ALA A 84 -6.37 -4.17 4.56
CA ALA A 84 -6.38 -5.36 5.40
C ALA A 84 -6.24 -6.65 4.58
N ALA A 85 -6.94 -6.76 3.45
CA ALA A 85 -6.90 -7.92 2.58
C ALA A 85 -5.53 -8.08 1.90
N MET A 86 -4.97 -7.00 1.35
CA MET A 86 -3.64 -7.01 0.74
C MET A 86 -2.54 -7.29 1.78
N GLY A 87 -2.65 -6.73 2.99
CA GLY A 87 -1.71 -7.01 4.07
C GLY A 87 -1.76 -8.47 4.55
N LEU A 88 -2.96 -9.08 4.61
CA LEU A 88 -3.11 -10.51 4.85
C LEU A 88 -2.45 -11.33 3.74
N ALA A 89 -2.76 -11.04 2.48
CA ALA A 89 -2.16 -11.72 1.34
C ALA A 89 -0.63 -11.65 1.35
N ALA A 90 -0.05 -10.46 1.55
CA ALA A 90 1.41 -10.29 1.64
C ALA A 90 2.03 -11.03 2.84
N LEU A 91 1.33 -11.12 3.98
CA LEU A 91 1.76 -11.95 5.11
C LEU A 91 1.85 -13.44 4.71
N GLY A 92 0.84 -13.94 4.00
CA GLY A 92 0.81 -15.33 3.50
C GLY A 92 1.91 -15.60 2.47
N LEU A 93 2.05 -14.70 1.49
CA LEU A 93 3.05 -14.78 0.40
C LEU A 93 4.49 -14.70 0.90
N ARG A 94 4.75 -13.97 2.00
CA ARG A 94 6.09 -13.89 2.62
C ARG A 94 6.36 -15.05 3.57
N HIS A 95 5.36 -15.48 4.34
CA HIS A 95 5.53 -16.45 5.41
C HIS A 95 4.67 -17.67 5.15
N THR A 96 5.25 -18.70 4.53
CA THR A 96 4.54 -19.95 4.16
C THR A 96 3.79 -20.59 5.34
N ARG A 97 4.31 -20.45 6.57
CA ARG A 97 3.65 -20.94 7.80
C ARG A 97 2.33 -20.23 8.14
N LEU A 98 2.09 -19.05 7.58
CA LEU A 98 0.87 -18.25 7.75
C LEU A 98 -0.09 -18.39 6.56
N LEU A 99 0.37 -18.93 5.44
CA LEU A 99 -0.36 -18.95 4.16
C LEU A 99 -1.74 -19.60 4.28
N ALA A 100 -1.83 -20.81 4.85
CA ALA A 100 -3.10 -21.50 5.01
C ALA A 100 -4.10 -20.73 5.91
N GLU A 101 -3.61 -20.09 6.98
CA GLU A 101 -4.47 -19.27 7.85
C GLU A 101 -4.94 -17.99 7.13
N VAL A 102 -4.08 -17.38 6.32
CA VAL A 102 -4.40 -16.21 5.50
C VAL A 102 -5.44 -16.57 4.44
N GLN A 103 -5.23 -17.64 3.67
CA GLN A 103 -6.19 -18.10 2.66
C GLN A 103 -7.56 -18.38 3.28
N LYS A 104 -7.59 -19.13 4.40
CA LYS A 104 -8.84 -19.36 5.14
C LYS A 104 -9.51 -18.07 5.60
N THR A 105 -8.72 -17.08 6.03
CA THR A 105 -9.25 -15.78 6.44
C THR A 105 -9.86 -15.02 5.27
N LEU A 106 -9.18 -14.96 4.13
CA LEU A 106 -9.64 -14.26 2.93
C LEU A 106 -10.89 -14.93 2.33
N ALA A 107 -10.88 -16.27 2.23
CA ALA A 107 -12.02 -17.06 1.75
C ALA A 107 -13.27 -16.88 2.63
N GLY A 108 -13.07 -16.84 3.96
CA GLY A 108 -14.14 -16.65 4.93
C GLY A 108 -14.49 -15.19 5.21
N GLY A 109 -14.17 -14.25 4.31
CA GLY A 109 -14.27 -12.81 4.53
C GLY A 109 -15.61 -12.28 5.05
N PRO A 110 -15.72 -10.97 5.32
CA PRO A 110 -16.94 -10.39 5.88
C PRO A 110 -18.16 -10.67 4.99
N SER A 111 -19.34 -10.73 5.59
CA SER A 111 -20.58 -10.82 4.81
C SER A 111 -20.74 -9.53 4.01
N LEU A 112 -20.59 -9.64 2.69
CA LEU A 112 -20.73 -8.55 1.75
C LEU A 112 -22.06 -8.69 1.03
N ASP A 113 -22.85 -7.62 1.02
CA ASP A 113 -23.97 -7.53 0.07
C ASP A 113 -23.42 -7.34 -1.34
N ARG A 114 -23.23 -8.46 -2.06
CA ARG A 114 -22.69 -8.45 -3.43
C ARG A 114 -23.61 -7.75 -4.44
N SER A 115 -24.87 -7.49 -4.08
CA SER A 115 -25.80 -6.73 -4.92
C SER A 115 -25.54 -5.22 -4.84
N ALA A 116 -25.01 -4.74 -3.72
CA ALA A 116 -24.56 -3.36 -3.60
C ALA A 116 -23.25 -3.15 -4.39
N PRO A 117 -23.07 -2.01 -5.10
CA PRO A 117 -21.87 -1.76 -5.91
C PRO A 117 -20.55 -1.95 -5.14
N LEU A 118 -20.50 -1.48 -3.88
CA LEU A 118 -19.34 -1.62 -3.01
C LEU A 118 -19.08 -3.09 -2.62
N GLY A 119 -20.11 -3.86 -2.28
CA GLY A 119 -19.96 -5.26 -1.91
C GLY A 119 -19.59 -6.14 -3.11
N GLY A 120 -20.12 -5.84 -4.30
CA GLY A 120 -19.71 -6.48 -5.55
C GLY A 120 -18.24 -6.20 -5.90
N TYR A 121 -17.79 -4.95 -5.74
CA TYR A 121 -16.37 -4.59 -5.90
C TYR A 121 -15.46 -5.34 -4.94
N LEU A 122 -15.81 -5.35 -3.65
CA LEU A 122 -15.04 -6.03 -2.61
C LEU A 122 -15.00 -7.54 -2.81
N GLY A 123 -16.11 -8.15 -3.25
CA GLY A 123 -16.14 -9.57 -3.61
C GLY A 123 -15.12 -9.88 -4.71
N LYS A 124 -15.14 -9.10 -5.80
CA LYS A 124 -14.17 -9.27 -6.91
C LYS A 124 -12.72 -9.08 -6.45
N LEU A 125 -12.45 -8.11 -5.59
CA LEU A 125 -11.11 -7.91 -5.02
C LEU A 125 -10.63 -9.14 -4.25
N LEU A 126 -11.49 -9.75 -3.43
CA LEU A 126 -11.14 -10.95 -2.65
C LEU A 126 -10.93 -12.16 -3.55
N ASP A 127 -11.75 -12.31 -4.58
CA ASP A 127 -11.60 -13.37 -5.57
C ASP A 127 -10.25 -13.19 -6.31
N LEU A 128 -9.95 -11.98 -6.79
CA LEU A 128 -8.66 -11.66 -7.43
C LEU A 128 -7.45 -11.87 -6.52
N LEU A 129 -7.56 -11.53 -5.23
CA LEU A 129 -6.47 -11.76 -4.26
C LEU A 129 -6.21 -13.25 -4.05
N GLN A 130 -7.25 -14.07 -3.96
CA GLN A 130 -7.09 -15.52 -3.84
C GLN A 130 -6.46 -16.10 -5.09
N SER A 131 -6.96 -15.74 -6.27
CA SER A 131 -6.37 -16.17 -7.54
C SER A 131 -4.93 -15.71 -7.71
N ALA A 132 -4.57 -14.50 -7.27
CA ALA A 132 -3.18 -14.02 -7.31
C ALA A 132 -2.26 -14.83 -6.38
N ILE A 133 -2.75 -15.27 -5.22
CA ILE A 133 -2.00 -16.14 -4.31
C ILE A 133 -1.80 -17.53 -4.93
N GLU A 134 -2.87 -18.12 -5.48
CA GLU A 134 -2.82 -19.42 -6.15
C GLU A 134 -1.87 -19.39 -7.35
N LEU A 135 -1.97 -18.34 -8.18
CA LEU A 135 -1.08 -18.15 -9.31
C LEU A 135 0.39 -17.98 -8.90
N ASP A 136 0.72 -17.29 -7.80
CA ASP A 136 2.10 -17.21 -7.31
C ASP A 136 2.63 -18.55 -6.80
N ILE A 137 1.75 -19.42 -6.29
CA ILE A 137 2.13 -20.77 -5.84
C ILE A 137 2.41 -21.67 -7.04
N GLU A 138 1.57 -21.62 -8.06
CA GLU A 138 1.68 -22.45 -9.26
C GLU A 138 2.75 -21.95 -10.24
N HIS A 139 2.86 -20.63 -10.39
CA HIS A 139 3.65 -19.93 -11.41
C HIS A 139 4.35 -18.69 -10.82
N PRO A 140 5.32 -18.86 -9.88
CA PRO A 140 5.99 -17.74 -9.21
C PRO A 140 6.69 -16.76 -10.17
N GLU A 141 7.09 -17.23 -11.36
CA GLU A 141 7.70 -16.43 -12.41
C GLU A 141 6.71 -15.51 -13.15
N ALA A 142 5.42 -15.83 -13.18
CA ALA A 142 4.43 -15.06 -13.95
C ALA A 142 4.27 -13.64 -13.40
N GLY A 143 4.19 -13.50 -12.07
CA GLY A 143 4.12 -12.19 -11.41
C GLY A 143 5.38 -11.36 -11.63
N VAL A 144 6.56 -12.01 -11.59
CA VAL A 144 7.85 -11.34 -11.84
C VAL A 144 7.93 -10.84 -13.29
N HIS A 145 7.53 -11.68 -14.25
CA HIS A 145 7.50 -11.30 -15.66
C HIS A 145 6.59 -10.11 -15.91
N PHE A 146 5.34 -10.17 -15.44
CA PHE A 146 4.38 -9.09 -15.56
C PHE A 146 4.92 -7.78 -14.95
N GLN A 147 5.47 -7.85 -13.73
CA GLN A 147 6.01 -6.69 -13.04
C GLN A 147 7.17 -6.05 -13.82
N ARG A 148 8.08 -6.88 -14.36
CA ARG A 148 9.21 -6.42 -15.17
C ARG A 148 8.72 -5.71 -16.43
N GLU A 149 7.80 -6.32 -17.17
CA GLU A 149 7.24 -5.73 -18.40
C GLU A 149 6.51 -4.42 -18.12
N PHE A 150 5.64 -4.40 -17.11
CA PHE A 150 4.90 -3.20 -16.71
C PHE A 150 5.84 -2.07 -16.30
N GLY A 151 6.85 -2.40 -15.49
CA GLY A 151 7.86 -1.46 -15.03
C GLY A 151 8.71 -0.90 -16.16
N ALA A 152 9.16 -1.76 -17.08
CA ALA A 152 9.96 -1.37 -18.23
C ALA A 152 9.16 -0.46 -19.19
N ALA A 153 7.93 -0.82 -19.51
CA ALA A 153 7.04 0.01 -20.34
C ALA A 153 6.76 1.37 -19.68
N THR A 154 6.59 1.40 -18.35
CA THR A 154 6.44 2.64 -17.59
C THR A 154 7.72 3.49 -17.65
N CYS A 155 8.90 2.87 -17.59
CA CYS A 155 10.19 3.54 -17.65
C CYS A 155 10.38 4.25 -19.00
N VAL A 156 10.17 3.52 -20.11
CA VAL A 156 10.24 4.07 -21.48
C VAL A 156 9.35 5.30 -21.63
N ARG A 157 8.09 5.24 -21.16
CA ARG A 157 7.18 6.38 -21.21
C ARG A 157 7.65 7.55 -20.36
N LEU A 158 8.11 7.28 -19.14
CA LEU A 158 8.55 8.31 -18.19
C LEU A 158 9.81 9.03 -18.68
N THR A 159 10.70 8.33 -19.39
CA THR A 159 12.01 8.86 -19.77
C THR A 159 12.08 9.33 -21.23
N ALA A 160 10.99 9.21 -21.99
CA ALA A 160 10.90 9.64 -23.38
C ALA A 160 11.26 11.13 -23.59
N GLY A 161 10.97 11.99 -22.60
CA GLY A 161 11.26 13.42 -22.63
C GLY A 161 12.71 13.81 -22.29
N LEU A 162 13.55 12.85 -21.86
CA LEU A 162 14.94 13.16 -21.50
C LEU A 162 15.78 13.47 -22.75
N PRO A 163 16.89 14.23 -22.64
CA PRO A 163 17.79 14.47 -23.76
C PRO A 163 18.33 13.18 -24.39
N LEU A 164 18.58 13.20 -25.71
CA LEU A 164 19.29 12.13 -26.40
C LEU A 164 20.67 11.93 -25.75
N GLY A 165 21.05 10.66 -25.50
CA GLY A 165 22.28 10.31 -24.79
C GLY A 165 22.20 10.32 -23.27
N SER A 166 21.05 10.70 -22.68
CA SER A 166 20.82 10.48 -21.24
C SER A 166 20.94 8.99 -20.89
N PRO A 167 21.65 8.61 -19.82
CA PRO A 167 21.78 7.21 -19.40
C PRO A 167 20.46 6.58 -18.95
N PHE A 168 19.41 7.39 -18.77
CA PHE A 168 18.08 6.93 -18.37
C PHE A 168 17.04 7.07 -19.48
N ARG A 169 17.41 7.53 -20.68
CA ARG A 169 16.48 7.54 -21.82
C ARG A 169 16.48 6.16 -22.46
N PHE A 170 15.36 5.46 -22.37
CA PHE A 170 15.18 4.13 -22.98
C PHE A 170 14.16 4.23 -24.10
N GLU A 171 14.48 3.64 -25.26
CA GLU A 171 13.56 3.62 -26.41
C GLU A 171 12.72 2.35 -26.45
N ARG A 172 13.25 1.24 -25.93
CA ARG A 172 12.60 -0.07 -25.89
C ARG A 172 12.55 -0.60 -24.45
N ALA A 173 11.57 -1.44 -24.17
CA ALA A 173 11.34 -1.96 -22.82
C ALA A 173 12.46 -2.93 -22.40
N GLU A 174 12.96 -3.74 -23.33
CA GLU A 174 14.06 -4.68 -23.17
C GLU A 174 15.42 -4.02 -22.86
N ASP A 175 15.57 -2.72 -23.13
CA ASP A 175 16.77 -1.97 -22.79
C ASP A 175 16.76 -1.47 -21.34
N VAL A 176 15.61 -1.54 -20.65
CA VAL A 176 15.47 -1.09 -19.27
C VAL A 176 16.09 -2.12 -18.32
N PRO A 177 17.04 -1.73 -17.44
CA PRO A 177 17.59 -2.64 -16.45
C PRO A 177 16.50 -3.27 -15.58
N GLU A 178 16.57 -4.59 -15.36
CA GLU A 178 15.54 -5.33 -14.64
C GLU A 178 15.27 -4.75 -13.25
N GLU A 179 16.31 -4.43 -12.48
CA GLU A 179 16.15 -3.84 -11.14
C GLU A 179 15.36 -2.52 -11.19
N LEU A 180 15.61 -1.69 -12.20
CA LEU A 180 14.90 -0.42 -12.38
C LEU A 180 13.45 -0.67 -12.78
N ALA A 181 13.19 -1.60 -13.70
CA ALA A 181 11.84 -1.98 -14.10
C ALA A 181 11.02 -2.49 -12.91
N MET A 182 11.56 -3.47 -12.16
CA MET A 182 10.90 -4.03 -10.98
C MET A 182 10.60 -2.97 -9.92
N THR A 183 11.57 -2.08 -9.66
CA THR A 183 11.41 -0.99 -8.69
C THR A 183 10.39 0.05 -9.15
N LEU A 184 10.36 0.39 -10.44
CA LEU A 184 9.45 1.40 -10.99
C LEU A 184 8.00 0.93 -10.98
N ALA A 185 7.75 -0.36 -11.24
CA ALA A 185 6.41 -0.95 -11.18
C ALA A 185 5.70 -0.71 -9.84
N VAL A 186 6.46 -0.68 -8.73
CA VAL A 186 5.95 -0.45 -7.37
C VAL A 186 6.11 0.98 -6.88
N ASN A 187 6.71 1.87 -7.68
CA ASN A 187 6.87 3.30 -7.38
C ASN A 187 5.98 4.19 -8.27
N ASN A 188 4.97 3.62 -8.91
CA ASN A 188 4.01 4.36 -9.71
C ASN A 188 3.15 5.29 -8.82
N GLU A 189 2.95 6.53 -9.27
CA GLU A 189 2.14 7.57 -8.63
C GLU A 189 0.63 7.43 -8.89
N CYS A 190 0.22 6.39 -9.63
CA CYS A 190 -1.19 6.09 -9.84
C CYS A 190 -1.96 5.91 -8.52
N ASP A 191 -3.20 6.38 -8.54
CA ASP A 191 -4.17 6.15 -7.47
C ASP A 191 -4.86 4.80 -7.68
N PHE A 192 -4.97 3.98 -6.62
CA PHE A 192 -5.65 2.69 -6.70
C PHE A 192 -7.15 2.73 -6.36
N LEU A 193 -7.68 3.91 -6.04
CA LEU A 193 -9.11 4.19 -5.93
C LEU A 193 -9.81 4.14 -7.30
N ASP A 194 -9.09 4.42 -8.39
CA ASP A 194 -9.56 4.16 -9.76
C ASP A 194 -9.25 2.70 -10.15
N ALA A 195 -10.12 1.81 -9.71
CA ALA A 195 -9.82 0.40 -9.64
C ALA A 195 -9.75 -0.36 -10.98
N GLY A 196 -10.10 0.28 -12.10
CA GLY A 196 -10.19 -0.40 -13.40
C GLY A 196 -8.84 -0.94 -13.89
N VAL A 197 -7.75 -0.23 -13.61
CA VAL A 197 -6.41 -0.54 -14.17
C VAL A 197 -5.36 -0.77 -13.09
N THR A 198 -5.43 -0.02 -12.00
CA THR A 198 -4.35 0.08 -11.01
C THR A 198 -4.35 -1.07 -10.00
N LEU A 199 -5.54 -1.57 -9.64
CA LEU A 199 -5.66 -2.67 -8.69
C LEU A 199 -5.04 -3.97 -9.24
N PRO A 200 -5.31 -4.42 -10.49
CA PRO A 200 -4.62 -5.58 -11.06
C PRO A 200 -3.10 -5.46 -11.02
N VAL A 201 -2.55 -4.27 -11.32
CA VAL A 201 -1.11 -4.01 -11.25
C VAL A 201 -0.57 -4.18 -9.82
N MET A 202 -1.28 -3.63 -8.82
CA MET A 202 -0.90 -3.82 -7.41
C MET A 202 -0.88 -5.29 -7.00
N LEU A 203 -1.90 -6.05 -7.41
CA LEU A 203 -2.02 -7.47 -7.09
C LEU A 203 -0.90 -8.29 -7.74
N ALA A 204 -0.58 -8.01 -9.00
CA ALA A 204 0.50 -8.69 -9.71
C ALA A 204 1.89 -8.39 -9.11
N CYS A 205 2.11 -7.19 -8.58
CA CYS A 205 3.36 -6.84 -7.90
C CYS A 205 3.44 -7.39 -6.46
N LEU A 206 2.32 -7.82 -5.88
CA LEU A 206 2.22 -8.14 -4.45
C LEU A 206 3.16 -9.26 -4.01
N PRO A 207 3.36 -10.38 -4.75
CA PRO A 207 4.26 -11.43 -4.32
C PRO A 207 5.73 -11.00 -4.24
N TRP A 208 6.21 -10.25 -5.24
CA TRP A 208 7.55 -9.69 -5.21
C TRP A 208 7.68 -8.67 -4.07
N VAL A 209 6.71 -7.75 -3.93
CA VAL A 209 6.69 -6.78 -2.82
C VAL A 209 6.72 -7.49 -1.48
N ALA A 210 6.01 -8.59 -1.29
CA ALA A 210 6.03 -9.32 -0.02
C ALA A 210 7.44 -9.82 0.36
N ARG A 211 8.30 -10.09 -0.62
CA ARG A 211 9.63 -10.71 -0.44
C ARG A 211 10.80 -9.74 -0.60
N ALA A 212 10.60 -8.59 -1.25
CA ALA A 212 11.64 -7.61 -1.57
C ALA A 212 12.49 -7.16 -0.36
N ALA A 213 13.75 -6.86 -0.64
CA ALA A 213 14.62 -6.11 0.26
C ALA A 213 14.15 -4.64 0.34
N PRO A 214 14.39 -3.93 1.46
CA PRO A 214 13.97 -2.55 1.61
C PRO A 214 14.46 -1.64 0.48
N GLU A 215 15.71 -1.82 0.04
CA GLU A 215 16.39 -0.98 -0.95
C GLU A 215 15.73 -1.09 -2.33
N GLN A 216 15.20 -2.26 -2.66
CA GLN A 216 14.50 -2.52 -3.93
C GLN A 216 13.15 -1.79 -4.03
N LEU A 217 12.64 -1.21 -2.94
CA LEU A 217 11.40 -0.43 -2.95
C LEU A 217 11.63 1.06 -3.26
N TYR A 218 12.87 1.49 -3.46
CA TYR A 218 13.21 2.88 -3.70
C TYR A 218 13.99 3.03 -5.01
N LEU A 219 13.54 3.94 -5.86
CA LEU A 219 14.22 4.25 -7.11
C LEU A 219 15.64 4.79 -6.85
N PRO A 220 16.62 4.49 -7.72
CA PRO A 220 17.95 5.07 -7.64
C PRO A 220 17.91 6.60 -7.61
N ARG A 221 18.75 7.21 -6.77
CA ARG A 221 18.78 8.68 -6.60
C ARG A 221 18.98 9.41 -7.92
N ASP A 222 19.87 8.93 -8.77
CA ASP A 222 20.18 9.60 -10.04
C ASP A 222 19.06 9.45 -11.07
N PHE A 223 18.33 8.32 -11.03
CA PHE A 223 17.09 8.16 -11.80
C PHE A 223 16.03 9.16 -11.35
N ILE A 224 15.82 9.32 -10.03
CA ILE A 224 14.89 10.32 -9.48
C ILE A 224 15.31 11.71 -9.92
N LYS A 225 16.59 12.09 -9.82
CA LYS A 225 17.05 13.41 -10.26
C LYS A 225 16.77 13.67 -11.75
N ALA A 226 16.95 12.65 -12.58
CA ALA A 226 16.74 12.78 -14.03
C ALA A 226 15.26 12.87 -14.40
N THR A 227 14.39 12.13 -13.70
CA THR A 227 12.96 11.99 -14.05
C THR A 227 12.01 12.86 -13.22
N ARG A 228 12.52 13.50 -12.16
CA ARG A 228 11.70 14.33 -11.27
C ARG A 228 11.12 15.51 -12.03
N GLU A 229 9.80 15.49 -12.14
CA GLU A 229 9.04 16.67 -12.53
C GLU A 229 9.04 17.71 -11.39
N SER A 230 9.02 18.98 -11.75
CA SER A 230 8.77 20.04 -10.78
C SER A 230 7.35 19.88 -10.21
N TRP A 231 7.22 19.96 -8.89
CA TRP A 231 5.90 19.88 -8.28
C TRP A 231 5.04 21.07 -8.72
N THR A 232 3.79 20.78 -9.06
CA THR A 232 2.75 21.76 -9.35
C THR A 232 1.53 21.49 -8.46
N PRO A 233 0.71 22.49 -8.13
CA PRO A 233 -0.55 22.28 -7.39
C PRO A 233 -1.46 21.23 -8.04
N GLU A 234 -1.42 21.10 -9.37
CA GLU A 234 -2.17 20.12 -10.14
C GLU A 234 -1.87 18.68 -9.73
N HIS A 235 -0.63 18.36 -9.37
CA HIS A 235 -0.26 17.03 -8.86
C HIS A 235 -1.01 16.72 -7.56
N THR A 236 -1.04 17.66 -6.62
CA THR A 236 -1.80 17.51 -5.39
C THR A 236 -3.30 17.43 -5.66
N CYS A 237 -3.84 18.26 -6.55
CA CYS A 237 -5.25 18.21 -6.92
C CYS A 237 -5.63 16.87 -7.56
N ARG A 238 -4.77 16.28 -8.41
CA ARG A 238 -5.00 14.98 -9.04
C ARG A 238 -5.16 13.88 -7.98
N LEU A 239 -4.25 13.85 -7.00
CA LEU A 239 -4.33 12.92 -5.87
C LEU A 239 -5.61 13.16 -5.05
N LEU A 240 -5.91 14.41 -4.72
CA LEU A 240 -7.07 14.73 -3.88
C LEU A 240 -8.42 14.50 -4.58
N ARG A 241 -8.50 14.55 -5.92
CA ARG A 241 -9.74 14.31 -6.67
C ARG A 241 -10.29 12.91 -6.42
N ALA A 242 -9.46 11.88 -6.57
CA ALA A 242 -9.88 10.50 -6.32
C ALA A 242 -10.31 10.28 -4.86
N HIS A 243 -9.59 10.90 -3.90
CA HIS A 243 -10.04 10.91 -2.50
C HIS A 243 -11.37 11.62 -2.31
N ARG A 244 -11.58 12.78 -2.93
CA ARG A 244 -12.84 13.52 -2.85
C ARG A 244 -13.98 12.72 -3.48
N ASP A 245 -13.75 12.07 -4.61
CA ASP A 245 -14.79 11.34 -5.31
C ASP A 245 -15.15 10.04 -4.56
N HIS A 246 -14.18 9.47 -3.83
CA HIS A 246 -14.38 8.27 -3.00
C HIS A 246 -14.91 8.57 -1.58
N TYR A 247 -14.44 9.64 -0.93
CA TYR A 247 -14.74 9.98 0.47
C TYR A 247 -15.59 11.22 0.66
N GLY A 248 -15.73 12.03 -0.38
CA GLY A 248 -16.65 13.15 -0.38
C GLY A 248 -18.02 12.58 -0.11
N ARG A 249 -18.46 12.67 1.15
CA ARG A 249 -19.87 12.52 1.47
C ARG A 249 -20.57 13.47 0.49
N PRO A 250 -21.55 13.00 -0.29
CA PRO A 250 -22.44 13.94 -0.94
C PRO A 250 -22.89 14.86 0.19
N ALA A 251 -22.61 16.16 0.05
CA ALA A 251 -23.01 17.13 1.07
C ALA A 251 -24.46 16.79 1.39
N ALA A 252 -24.75 16.45 2.65
CA ALA A 252 -26.08 15.99 3.03
C ALA A 252 -27.05 16.97 2.40
N GLN A 253 -27.85 16.49 1.42
CA GLN A 253 -28.73 17.38 0.69
C GLN A 253 -29.53 18.09 1.76
N LYS A 254 -29.36 19.41 1.88
CA LYS A 254 -30.17 20.19 2.81
C LYS A 254 -31.60 19.83 2.43
N ALA A 255 -32.33 19.23 3.37
CA ALA A 255 -33.70 18.81 3.13
C ALA A 255 -34.42 19.99 2.45
N LYS A 256 -35.10 19.74 1.33
CA LYS A 256 -35.86 20.78 0.63
C LYS A 256 -36.94 21.26 1.60
N GLY A 257 -36.69 22.41 2.22
CA GLY A 257 -37.58 22.98 3.23
C GLY A 257 -36.82 23.74 4.32
N PRO A 258 -37.54 24.58 5.08
CA PRO A 258 -36.96 25.25 6.23
C PRO A 258 -36.47 24.21 7.24
N THR A 259 -35.27 24.39 7.77
CA THR A 259 -34.81 23.54 8.88
C THR A 259 -35.75 23.78 10.08
N ARG A 260 -35.94 22.77 10.94
CA ARG A 260 -36.80 22.88 12.13
C ARG A 260 -36.51 24.15 12.96
N ASN A 261 -35.26 24.60 13.01
CA ASN A 261 -34.83 25.81 13.72
C ASN A 261 -34.59 27.03 12.80
N GLY A 262 -34.73 26.90 11.49
CA GLY A 262 -34.56 27.98 10.52
C GLY A 262 -35.76 28.94 10.47
N PRO A 263 -35.62 30.08 9.77
CA PRO A 263 -36.70 31.04 9.61
C PRO A 263 -37.89 30.39 8.88
N CYS A 264 -39.10 30.69 9.35
CA CYS A 264 -40.32 30.18 8.74
C CYS A 264 -40.58 30.85 7.37
N PRO A 265 -40.92 30.09 6.31
CA PRO A 265 -41.10 30.65 4.96
C PRO A 265 -42.32 31.56 4.82
N CYS A 266 -43.24 31.60 5.80
CA CYS A 266 -44.40 32.49 5.78
C CYS A 266 -44.09 33.96 6.11
N GLY A 267 -42.83 34.31 6.37
CA GLY A 267 -42.43 35.69 6.67
C GLY A 267 -42.67 36.16 8.12
N SER A 268 -43.11 35.27 9.02
CA SER A 268 -43.43 35.62 10.42
C SER A 268 -42.23 35.96 11.32
N ALA A 269 -41.00 35.85 10.79
CA ALA A 269 -39.74 35.92 11.54
C ALA A 269 -39.57 34.89 12.69
N LYS A 270 -40.54 33.98 12.90
CA LYS A 270 -40.45 32.89 13.88
C LYS A 270 -39.65 31.70 13.33
N LYS A 271 -39.13 30.85 14.22
CA LYS A 271 -38.54 29.54 13.84
C LYS A 271 -39.63 28.63 13.26
N TYR A 272 -39.33 27.88 12.19
CA TYR A 272 -40.31 27.02 11.49
C TYR A 272 -41.12 26.12 12.43
N LYS A 273 -40.46 25.47 13.39
CA LYS A 273 -41.12 24.59 14.39
C LYS A 273 -42.07 25.26 15.38
N ARG A 274 -42.11 26.60 15.43
CA ARG A 274 -42.99 27.41 16.29
C ARG A 274 -44.00 28.22 15.46
N CYS A 275 -44.21 27.79 14.22
CA CYS A 275 -45.04 28.46 13.24
C CYS A 275 -45.61 27.39 12.30
N CYS A 276 -45.37 27.46 10.99
CA CYS A 276 -45.92 26.49 10.03
C CYS A 276 -45.53 25.02 10.28
N GLY A 277 -44.51 24.74 11.10
CA GLY A 277 -44.14 23.38 11.49
C GLY A 277 -44.90 22.80 12.68
N GLU A 278 -45.75 23.57 13.39
CA GLU A 278 -46.61 23.04 14.47
C GLU A 278 -47.85 22.34 13.91
N SER A 279 -48.42 22.87 12.83
CA SER A 279 -49.65 22.35 12.20
C SER A 279 -49.44 21.15 11.26
N ALA A 280 -48.20 20.70 11.07
CA ALA A 280 -47.86 19.56 10.22
C ALA A 280 -47.66 18.24 11.01
N GLY A 281 -47.98 18.23 12.31
CA GLY A 281 -47.72 17.12 13.24
C GLY A 281 -48.96 16.47 13.87
N GLU A 282 -50.16 16.84 13.45
CA GLU A 282 -51.42 16.08 13.68
C GLU A 282 -51.78 15.28 12.43
#